data_AF-A0A950EPB3-F1
#
_entry.id   AF-A0A950EPB3-F1
#
_cell.length_a   1.000
_cell.length_b   1.000
_cell.length_c   1.000
_cell.angle_alpha   90.00
_cell.angle_beta   90.00
_cell.angle_gamma   90.00
#
_symmetry.space_group_name_H-M   'P 1'
#
loop_
_entity.id
_entity.type
_entity.pdbx_description
1 polymer ?
#
loop_
_entity_poly.entity_id
_entity_poly.type
_entity_poly.pdbx_seq_one_letter_code
_entity_poly.pdbx_strand_id
1 'polypeptide(L)'
;ASIFGPAADAASVKSGALTLLFAFTYLWVAFNRFSGADGRGLGWFSLFVAITAVPVALDTLTSASSGLDWWMGVNWAAWAVLWALFFALLALRKSIERPTGWLCIAQGVLTGWVPGYLILAGKLV
;
A
#
# COMPACT_ATOMS: atom_id res chain seq x y z
N ALA A 1 20.25 -1.59 6.32
CA ALA A 1 20.57 -3.00 6.61
C ALA A 1 19.44 -3.89 6.07
N SER A 2 19.71 -5.16 5.75
CA SER A 2 18.64 -6.11 5.43
C SER A 2 17.77 -6.35 6.67
N ILE A 3 16.45 -6.44 6.48
CA ILE A 3 15.50 -6.72 7.56
C ILE A 3 15.67 -8.14 8.14
N PHE A 4 16.32 -9.03 7.39
CA PHE A 4 16.66 -10.39 7.81
C PHE A 4 18.13 -10.53 8.21
N GLY A 5 18.87 -9.42 8.28
CA GLY A 5 20.29 -9.41 8.61
C GLY A 5 20.56 -9.25 10.11
N PRO A 6 21.79 -9.55 10.56
CA PRO A 6 22.19 -9.43 11.97
C PRO A 6 22.21 -7.99 12.50
N ALA A 7 22.13 -6.98 11.62
CA ALA A 7 22.07 -5.56 11.97
C ALA A 7 20.65 -4.98 11.87
N ALA A 8 19.61 -5.82 11.88
CA ALA A 8 18.23 -5.36 11.88
C ALA A 8 17.89 -4.64 13.20
N ASP A 9 17.18 -3.54 13.08
CA ASP A 9 16.68 -2.71 14.17
C ASP A 9 15.16 -2.48 14.02
N ALA A 10 14.53 -1.85 15.00
CA ALA A 10 13.08 -1.64 14.98
C ALA A 10 12.61 -0.85 13.74
N ALA A 11 13.41 0.10 13.25
CA ALA A 11 13.08 0.93 12.10
C ALA A 11 13.11 0.12 10.79
N SER A 12 14.16 -0.65 10.57
CA SER A 12 14.28 -1.53 9.40
C SER A 12 13.24 -2.65 9.42
N VAL A 13 12.95 -3.24 10.57
CA VAL A 13 11.86 -4.23 10.72
C VAL A 13 10.50 -3.62 10.37
N LYS A 14 10.18 -2.42 10.89
CA LYS A 14 8.95 -1.69 10.56
C LYS A 14 8.85 -1.42 9.05
N SER A 15 9.90 -0.88 8.45
CA SER A 15 9.95 -0.60 7.01
C SER A 15 9.75 -1.86 6.15
N GLY A 16 10.38 -2.96 6.54
CA GLY A 16 10.23 -4.26 5.89
C GLY A 16 8.81 -4.80 5.97
N ALA A 17 8.23 -4.82 7.18
CA ALA A 17 6.86 -5.30 7.39
C ALA A 17 5.87 -4.52 6.52
N LEU A 18 5.97 -3.18 6.50
CA LEU A 18 5.10 -2.32 5.70
C LEU A 18 5.26 -2.54 4.19
N THR A 19 6.50 -2.72 3.72
CA THR A 19 6.78 -3.03 2.31
C THR A 19 6.19 -4.37 1.89
N LEU A 20 6.31 -5.37 2.76
CA LEU A 20 5.82 -6.73 2.48
C LEU A 20 4.30 -6.80 2.37
N LEU A 21 3.52 -5.97 3.09
CA LEU A 21 2.06 -5.89 2.92
C LEU A 21 1.68 -5.68 1.45
N PHE A 22 2.35 -4.74 0.80
CA PHE A 22 2.11 -4.42 -0.61
C PHE A 22 2.66 -5.50 -1.54
N ALA A 23 3.89 -5.95 -1.31
CA ALA A 23 4.49 -7.02 -2.12
C ALA A 23 3.63 -8.28 -2.15
N PHE A 24 3.11 -8.72 -0.99
CA PHE A 24 2.20 -9.86 -0.89
C PHE A 24 0.88 -9.62 -1.62
N THR A 25 0.35 -8.39 -1.63
CA THR A 25 -0.86 -8.05 -2.41
C THR A 25 -0.63 -8.38 -3.89
N TYR A 26 0.49 -7.94 -4.49
CA TYR A 26 0.77 -8.17 -5.91
C TYR A 26 1.11 -9.62 -6.23
N LEU A 27 1.88 -10.30 -5.36
CA LEU A 27 2.18 -11.73 -5.52
C LEU A 27 0.89 -12.57 -5.46
N TRP A 28 -0.03 -12.22 -4.55
CA TRP A 28 -1.32 -12.91 -4.46
C TRP A 28 -2.19 -12.63 -5.69
N VAL A 29 -2.23 -11.40 -6.21
CA VAL A 29 -2.90 -11.11 -7.49
C VAL A 29 -2.35 -12.01 -8.59
N ALA A 30 -1.03 -12.11 -8.74
CA ALA A 30 -0.39 -12.96 -9.74
C ALA A 30 -0.77 -14.44 -9.55
N PHE A 31 -0.73 -14.94 -8.31
CA PHE A 31 -1.12 -16.31 -7.99
C PHE A 31 -2.59 -16.59 -8.31
N ASN A 32 -3.52 -15.68 -7.97
CA ASN A 32 -4.94 -15.84 -8.30
C ASN A 32 -5.18 -15.82 -9.81
N ARG A 33 -4.39 -15.06 -10.58
CA ARG A 33 -4.46 -15.07 -12.05
C ARG A 33 -3.91 -16.37 -12.65
N PHE A 34 -2.82 -16.89 -12.09
CA PHE A 34 -2.21 -18.14 -12.55
C PHE A 34 -3.06 -19.38 -12.21
N SER A 35 -3.56 -19.46 -10.98
CA SER A 35 -4.31 -20.63 -10.48
C SER A 35 -5.81 -20.60 -10.78
N GLY A 36 -6.35 -19.43 -11.14
CA GLY A 36 -7.80 -19.23 -11.24
C GLY A 36 -8.54 -19.16 -9.89
N ALA A 37 -7.80 -19.08 -8.78
CA ALA A 37 -8.38 -19.00 -7.43
C ALA A 37 -9.29 -17.76 -7.25
N ASP A 38 -10.30 -17.90 -6.39
CA ASP A 38 -11.23 -16.81 -6.06
C ASP A 38 -10.49 -15.64 -5.36
N GLY A 39 -10.83 -14.42 -5.75
CA GLY A 39 -10.25 -13.19 -5.22
C GLY A 39 -10.65 -12.86 -3.79
N ARG A 40 -11.62 -13.57 -3.18
CA ARG A 40 -12.11 -13.27 -1.82
C ARG A 40 -11.02 -13.31 -0.75
N GLY A 41 -10.07 -14.25 -0.85
CA GLY A 41 -8.93 -14.33 0.08
C GLY A 41 -8.07 -13.07 0.04
N LEU A 42 -7.76 -12.60 -1.17
CA LEU A 42 -7.08 -11.32 -1.39
C LEU A 42 -7.91 -10.13 -0.88
N GLY A 43 -9.23 -10.17 -1.03
CA GLY A 43 -10.13 -9.16 -0.48
C GLY A 43 -10.02 -9.04 1.04
N TRP A 44 -10.02 -10.15 1.77
CA TRP A 44 -9.81 -10.15 3.23
C TRP A 44 -8.42 -9.69 3.64
N PHE A 45 -7.38 -10.12 2.91
CA PHE A 45 -6.04 -9.59 3.12
C PHE A 45 -5.99 -8.06 2.88
N SER A 46 -6.74 -7.56 1.90
CA SER A 46 -6.82 -6.12 1.64
C SER A 46 -7.46 -5.36 2.80
N LEU A 47 -8.43 -5.94 3.52
CA LEU A 47 -8.98 -5.34 4.74
C LEU A 47 -7.90 -5.24 5.84
N PHE A 48 -7.10 -6.29 6.02
CA PHE A 48 -5.98 -6.27 6.96
C PHE A 48 -5.00 -5.13 6.62
N VAL A 49 -4.60 -5.01 5.36
CA VAL A 49 -3.73 -3.90 4.89
C VAL A 49 -4.38 -2.54 5.17
N ALA A 50 -5.68 -2.37 4.87
CA ALA A 50 -6.38 -1.11 5.10
C ALA A 50 -6.42 -0.74 6.59
N ILE A 51 -6.73 -1.69 7.48
CA ILE A 51 -6.75 -1.47 8.94
C ILE A 51 -5.35 -1.12 9.46
N THR A 52 -4.29 -1.76 8.95
CA THR A 52 -2.90 -1.45 9.33
C THR A 52 -2.44 -0.10 8.79
N ALA A 53 -2.87 0.30 7.58
CA ALA A 53 -2.48 1.56 6.97
C ALA A 53 -3.04 2.79 7.71
N VAL A 54 -4.19 2.67 8.37
CA VAL A 54 -4.81 3.77 9.14
C VAL A 54 -3.91 4.30 10.27
N PRO A 55 -3.47 3.49 11.25
CA PRO A 55 -2.58 3.99 12.31
C PRO A 55 -1.23 4.46 11.74
N VAL A 56 -0.71 3.82 10.68
CA VAL A 56 0.52 4.28 10.02
C VAL A 56 0.34 5.68 9.41
N ALA A 57 -0.80 5.95 8.78
CA ALA A 57 -1.14 7.28 8.27
C ALA A 57 -1.22 8.30 9.42
N LEU A 58 -1.92 7.96 10.51
CA LEU A 58 -2.07 8.84 11.68
C LEU A 58 -0.73 9.16 12.34
N ASP A 59 0.10 8.14 12.60
CA ASP A 59 1.44 8.32 13.16
C ASP A 59 2.30 9.23 12.26
N THR A 60 2.26 9.00 10.95
CA THR A 60 3.04 9.78 9.98
C THR A 60 2.57 11.23 9.91
N LEU A 61 1.25 11.47 9.92
CA LEU A 61 0.67 12.82 9.87
C LEU A 61 0.89 13.60 11.18
N THR A 62 0.77 12.93 12.33
CA THR A 62 0.94 13.58 13.64
C THR A 62 2.40 13.89 13.97
N SER A 63 3.33 13.14 13.40
CA SER A 63 4.77 13.39 13.52
C SER A 63 5.37 14.15 12.32
N ALA A 64 4.52 14.61 11.38
CA ALA A 64 4.98 15.24 10.16
C ALA A 64 5.66 16.58 10.43
N SER A 65 6.92 16.69 10.01
CA SER A 65 7.75 17.88 10.19
C SER A 65 8.21 18.50 8.86
N SER A 66 8.21 17.70 7.80
CA SER A 66 8.57 18.09 6.44
C SER A 66 7.40 17.94 5.48
N GLY A 67 7.47 18.61 4.32
CA GLY A 67 6.48 18.42 3.25
C GLY A 67 6.40 16.97 2.75
N LEU A 68 7.53 16.24 2.80
CA LEU A 68 7.58 14.83 2.43
C LEU A 68 6.84 13.94 3.44
N ASP A 69 6.94 14.24 4.73
CA ASP A 69 6.22 13.51 5.78
C ASP A 69 4.71 13.68 5.61
N TRP A 70 4.25 14.91 5.38
CA TRP A 70 2.85 15.21 5.09
C TRP A 70 2.36 14.46 3.84
N TRP A 71 3.15 14.50 2.77
CA TRP A 71 2.85 13.77 1.54
C TRP A 71 2.73 12.26 1.78
N MET A 72 3.67 11.65 2.52
CA MET A 72 3.61 10.23 2.82
C MET A 72 2.45 9.86 3.75
N GLY A 73 2.13 10.70 4.73
CA GLY A 73 0.96 10.50 5.58
C GLY A 73 -0.35 10.48 4.78
N VAL A 74 -0.49 11.41 3.82
CA VAL A 74 -1.63 11.45 2.90
C VAL A 74 -1.65 10.22 1.99
N ASN A 75 -0.49 9.76 1.49
CA ASN A 75 -0.41 8.54 0.68
C ASN A 75 -0.85 7.31 1.46
N TRP A 76 -0.42 7.15 2.72
CA TRP A 76 -0.88 6.05 3.57
C TRP A 76 -2.40 6.06 3.78
N ALA A 77 -2.99 7.24 3.98
CA ALA A 77 -4.44 7.38 4.06
C ALA A 77 -5.14 7.03 2.73
N ALA A 78 -4.60 7.49 1.60
CA ALA A 78 -5.11 7.19 0.27
C ALA A 78 -5.05 5.68 -0.04
N TRP A 79 -3.96 5.02 0.33
CA TRP A 79 -3.80 3.58 0.22
C TRP A 79 -4.78 2.85 1.15
N ALA A 80 -4.99 3.29 2.39
CA ALA A 80 -6.00 2.68 3.26
C ALA A 80 -7.39 2.64 2.58
N VAL A 81 -7.78 3.72 1.89
CA VAL A 81 -9.03 3.78 1.12
C VAL A 81 -9.03 2.80 -0.05
N LEU A 82 -7.97 2.75 -0.87
CA LEU A 82 -7.93 1.86 -2.04
C LEU A 82 -8.00 0.39 -1.64
N TRP A 83 -7.27 -0.02 -0.59
CA TRP A 83 -7.32 -1.40 -0.10
C TRP A 83 -8.66 -1.75 0.54
N ALA A 84 -9.35 -0.80 1.18
CA ALA A 84 -10.72 -0.98 1.63
C ALA A 84 -11.70 -1.17 0.44
N LEU A 85 -11.50 -0.48 -0.67
CA LEU A 85 -12.27 -0.71 -1.89
C LEU A 85 -11.98 -2.08 -2.50
N PHE A 86 -10.73 -2.56 -2.47
CA PHE A 86 -10.41 -3.94 -2.88
C PHE A 86 -11.08 -4.98 -1.99
N PHE A 87 -11.17 -4.75 -0.68
CA PHE A 87 -11.98 -5.60 0.20
C PHE A 87 -13.46 -5.60 -0.22
N ALA A 88 -14.07 -4.43 -0.41
CA ALA A 88 -15.47 -4.33 -0.82
C ALA A 88 -15.73 -4.98 -2.18
N LEU A 89 -14.82 -4.79 -3.14
CA LEU A 89 -14.89 -5.37 -4.47
C LEU A 89 -14.71 -6.90 -4.46
N LEU A 90 -13.66 -7.40 -3.82
CA LEU A 90 -13.25 -8.81 -3.93
C LEU A 90 -13.91 -9.70 -2.88
N ALA A 91 -13.95 -9.29 -1.61
CA ALA A 91 -14.52 -10.10 -0.53
C ALA A 91 -16.03 -9.90 -0.40
N LEU A 92 -16.50 -8.64 -0.41
CA LEU A 92 -17.94 -8.34 -0.30
C LEU A 92 -18.68 -8.38 -1.63
N ARG A 93 -17.97 -8.57 -2.75
CA ARG A 93 -18.54 -8.70 -4.11
C ARG A 93 -19.41 -7.52 -4.52
N LYS A 94 -19.03 -6.30 -4.09
CA LYS A 94 -19.70 -5.06 -4.50
C LYS A 94 -19.31 -4.70 -5.93
N SER A 95 -20.28 -4.27 -6.74
CA SER A 95 -20.10 -3.87 -8.14
C SER A 95 -19.52 -2.45 -8.25
N ILE A 96 -18.27 -2.30 -7.85
CA ILE A 96 -17.52 -1.02 -7.83
C ILE A 96 -16.21 -1.12 -8.64
N GLU A 97 -16.17 -1.99 -9.65
CA GLU A 97 -15.00 -2.30 -10.46
C GLU A 97 -14.41 -1.05 -11.10
N ARG A 98 -15.26 -0.25 -11.76
CA ARG A 98 -14.84 0.96 -12.48
C ARG A 98 -14.27 2.03 -11.54
N PRO A 99 -14.99 2.50 -10.51
CA PRO A 99 -14.43 3.53 -9.61
C PRO A 99 -13.18 3.04 -8.88
N THR A 100 -13.15 1.78 -8.44
CA THR A 100 -11.95 1.19 -7.81
C THR A 100 -10.78 1.14 -8.79
N GLY A 101 -11.02 0.77 -10.04
CA GLY A 101 -10.01 0.76 -11.10
C GLY A 101 -9.45 2.14 -11.42
N TRP A 102 -10.32 3.15 -11.55
CA TRP A 102 -9.89 4.54 -11.77
C TRP A 102 -9.05 5.08 -10.61
N LEU A 103 -9.47 4.80 -9.36
CA LEU A 103 -8.70 5.20 -8.19
C LEU A 103 -7.35 4.49 -8.14
N CYS A 104 -7.32 3.18 -8.45
CA CYS A 104 -6.09 2.39 -8.52
C CYS A 104 -5.09 2.97 -9.53
N ILE A 105 -5.57 3.34 -10.72
CA ILE A 105 -4.73 3.95 -11.77
C ILE A 105 -4.21 5.31 -11.30
N ALA A 106 -5.10 6.18 -10.80
CA ALA A 106 -4.73 7.51 -10.34
C ALA A 106 -3.69 7.44 -9.21
N GLN A 107 -3.91 6.60 -8.20
CA GLN A 107 -2.96 6.40 -7.11
C GLN A 107 -1.66 5.76 -7.59
N GLY A 108 -1.71 4.79 -8.50
CA GLY A 108 -0.50 4.19 -9.08
C GLY A 108 0.41 5.22 -9.75
N VAL A 109 -0.18 6.16 -10.50
CA VAL A 109 0.57 7.26 -11.13
C VAL A 109 1.07 8.26 -10.10
N LEU A 110 0.16 8.80 -9.28
CA LEU A 110 0.45 9.96 -8.43
C LEU A 110 1.24 9.61 -7.17
N THR A 111 1.04 8.43 -6.60
CA THR A 111 1.66 8.03 -5.32
C THR A 111 2.81 7.04 -5.49
N GLY A 112 2.84 6.29 -6.60
CA GLY A 112 3.90 5.32 -6.89
C GLY A 112 4.87 5.81 -7.96
N TRP A 113 4.39 6.04 -9.18
CA TRP A 113 5.25 6.25 -10.35
C TRP A 113 5.97 7.60 -10.34
N VAL A 114 5.22 8.71 -10.29
CA VAL A 114 5.81 10.06 -10.33
C VAL A 114 6.79 10.28 -9.18
N PRO A 115 6.44 10.07 -7.90
CA PRO A 115 7.38 10.26 -6.80
C PRO A 115 8.54 9.27 -6.86
N GLY A 116 8.30 8.00 -7.22
CA GLY A 116 9.37 7.01 -7.39
C GLY A 116 10.40 7.44 -8.43
N TYR A 117 9.96 7.95 -9.58
CA TYR A 117 10.87 8.50 -10.59
C TYR A 117 11.64 9.72 -10.09
N LEU A 118 10.98 10.65 -9.39
CA LEU A 118 11.64 11.86 -8.87
C LEU A 118 12.72 11.54 -7.83
N ILE A 119 12.48 10.54 -6.97
CA ILE A 119 13.48 10.04 -6.01
C ILE A 119 14.67 9.44 -6.77
N LEU A 120 14.42 8.58 -7.77
CA LEU A 120 15.47 7.98 -8.59
C LEU A 120 16.29 9.02 -9.38
N ALA A 121 15.66 10.12 -9.78
CA ALA A 121 16.29 11.24 -10.45
C ALA A 121 17.03 12.21 -9.50
N GLY A 122 17.00 11.96 -8.17
CA GLY A 122 17.60 12.84 -7.16
C GLY A 122 16.91 14.21 -7.03
N LYS A 123 15.67 14.34 -7.52
CA LYS A 123 14.89 15.59 -7.51
C LYS A 123 13.94 15.71 -6.32
N LEU A 124 13.77 14.63 -5.57
CA LEU A 124 12.99 14.56 -4.34
C LEU A 124 13.87 13.89 -3.29
N VAL A 125 14.25 14.65 -2.26
CA VAL A 125 15.08 14.22 -1.12
C VAL A 125 14.39 14.65 0.16
#